data_AF-A0A7W1HLT5-F1
#
_entry.id   AF-A0A7W1HLT5-F1
#
_cell.length_a   1.000
_cell.length_b   1.000
_cell.length_c   1.000
_cell.angle_alpha   90.00
_cell.angle_beta   90.00
_cell.angle_gamma   90.00
#
_symmetry.space_group_name_H-M   'P 1'
#
loop_
_entity.id
_entity.type
_entity.pdbx_description
1 polymer ?
#
loop_
_entity_poly.entity_id
_entity_poly.type
_entity_poly.pdbx_seq_one_letter_code
_entity_poly.pdbx_strand_id
1 'polypeptide(L)'
;MSFFRPAYLPSNRIRILGAAGTRARLQNALVGQMDPLQFPVPFEALAGISGIEEFGVAPTTLGNFHVGTIALNHPGGCTGFRVSAGEETVAYLPDHESYQVALVPPIERLRRPRNGRSPP
;
A
#
# COMPACT_ATOMS: atom_id res chain seq x y z
N MET A 1 10.96 24.34 -6.16
CA MET A 1 10.42 23.22 -5.36
C MET A 1 9.82 22.19 -6.31
N SER A 2 10.50 21.05 -6.46
CA SER A 2 9.97 19.77 -6.95
C SER A 2 11.07 18.74 -6.67
N PHE A 3 10.82 17.81 -5.75
CA PHE A 3 11.85 16.85 -5.33
C PHE A 3 11.90 15.58 -6.20
N PHE A 4 10.92 15.40 -7.11
CA PHE A 4 10.88 14.23 -8.01
C PHE A 4 10.52 14.62 -9.43
N ARG A 5 11.47 15.30 -10.11
CA ARG A 5 11.37 15.68 -11.53
C ARG A 5 10.88 14.55 -12.46
N PRO A 6 11.24 13.26 -12.26
CA PRO A 6 10.75 12.19 -13.14
C PRO A 6 9.22 12.10 -13.24
N ALA A 7 8.46 12.46 -12.21
CA ALA A 7 7.00 12.42 -12.25
C ALA A 7 6.39 13.46 -13.21
N TYR A 8 7.11 14.52 -13.59
CA TYR A 8 6.60 15.57 -14.49
C TYR A 8 6.86 15.28 -15.96
N LEU A 9 7.76 14.33 -16.28
CA LEU A 9 8.17 14.07 -17.65
C LEU A 9 7.22 13.04 -18.28
N PRO A 10 6.46 13.40 -19.34
CA PRO A 10 5.50 12.48 -19.97
C PRO A 10 6.18 11.32 -20.70
N SER A 11 7.49 11.40 -20.93
CA SER A 11 8.30 10.29 -21.46
C SER A 11 8.48 9.15 -20.46
N ASN A 12 8.27 9.41 -19.17
CA ASN A 12 8.41 8.41 -18.11
C ASN A 12 7.11 7.61 -17.95
N ARG A 13 7.26 6.37 -17.47
CA ARG A 13 6.13 5.49 -17.12
C ARG A 13 6.31 4.99 -15.70
N ILE A 14 5.78 5.75 -14.75
CA ILE A 14 5.86 5.46 -13.32
C ILE A 14 4.53 4.84 -12.89
N ARG A 15 4.58 3.62 -12.36
CA ARG A 15 3.44 2.97 -11.70
C ARG A 15 3.57 3.13 -10.20
N ILE A 16 2.51 3.57 -9.54
CA ILE A 16 2.43 3.66 -8.09
C ILE A 16 1.60 2.48 -7.61
N LEU A 17 2.20 1.62 -6.79
CA LEU A 17 1.52 0.51 -6.16
C LEU A 17 1.53 0.71 -4.65
N GLY A 18 0.37 0.56 -4.01
CA GLY A 18 0.26 0.69 -2.56
C GLY A 18 -0.73 -0.32 -1.97
N ALA A 19 -0.79 -0.40 -0.65
CA ALA A 19 -1.82 -1.19 0.00
C ALA A 19 -3.21 -0.61 -0.29
N ALA A 20 -4.23 -1.46 -0.31
CA ALA A 20 -5.60 -0.98 -0.35
C ALA A 20 -5.87 -0.09 0.87
N GLY A 21 -6.29 1.15 0.62
CA GLY A 21 -6.54 2.10 1.69
C GLY A 21 -7.75 1.68 2.54
N THR A 22 -7.67 1.88 3.85
CA THR A 22 -8.76 1.58 4.79
C THR A 22 -9.93 2.55 4.69
N ARG A 23 -9.67 3.79 4.27
CA ARG A 23 -10.66 4.89 4.26
C ARG A 23 -10.98 5.43 2.86
N ALA A 24 -10.01 5.43 1.96
CA ALA A 24 -10.15 5.88 0.58
C ALA A 24 -9.22 5.06 -0.32
N ARG A 25 -9.57 4.97 -1.61
CA ARG A 25 -8.66 4.40 -2.62
C ARG A 25 -7.37 5.21 -2.66
N LEU A 26 -6.24 4.54 -2.88
CA LEU A 26 -4.91 5.15 -2.98
C LEU A 26 -4.89 6.37 -3.91
N GLN A 27 -5.55 6.27 -5.07
CA GLN A 27 -5.65 7.37 -6.02
C GLN A 27 -6.30 8.62 -5.40
N ASN A 28 -7.41 8.46 -4.66
CA ASN A 28 -8.11 9.59 -4.06
C ASN A 28 -7.26 10.25 -2.97
N ALA A 29 -6.50 9.46 -2.20
CA ALA A 29 -5.59 9.99 -1.21
C ALA A 29 -4.46 10.81 -1.87
N LEU A 30 -3.87 10.30 -2.94
CA LEU A 30 -2.81 11.00 -3.69
C LEU A 30 -3.33 12.29 -4.33
N VAL A 31 -4.51 12.26 -4.97
CA VAL A 31 -5.13 13.45 -5.56
C VAL A 31 -5.48 14.48 -4.47
N GLY A 32 -6.03 14.04 -3.33
CA GLY A 32 -6.40 14.94 -2.23
C GLY A 32 -5.20 15.63 -1.56
N GLN A 33 -4.04 14.97 -1.50
CA GLN A 33 -2.79 15.60 -1.04
C GLN A 33 -2.30 16.68 -2.01
N MET A 34 -2.69 16.58 -3.29
CA MET A 34 -2.38 17.55 -4.34
C MET A 34 -3.53 18.54 -4.60
N ASP A 35 -4.52 18.60 -3.69
CA ASP A 35 -5.56 19.62 -3.73
C ASP A 35 -4.93 21.03 -3.58
N PRO A 36 -5.38 22.05 -4.34
CA PRO A 36 -4.81 23.39 -4.31
C PRO A 36 -4.73 24.04 -2.91
N LEU A 37 -5.58 23.63 -1.97
CA LEU A 37 -5.54 24.11 -0.58
C LEU A 37 -4.37 23.50 0.21
N GLN A 38 -3.90 22.31 -0.16
CA GLN A 38 -2.81 21.58 0.49
C GLN A 38 -1.48 21.76 -0.25
N PHE A 39 -1.53 21.72 -1.59
CA PHE A 39 -0.36 21.80 -2.45
C PHE A 39 -0.68 22.49 -3.78
N PRO A 40 0.13 23.45 -4.25
CA PRO A 40 -0.21 24.30 -5.39
C PRO A 40 0.01 23.63 -6.76
N VAL A 41 0.33 22.34 -6.80
CA VAL A 41 0.54 21.58 -8.03
C VAL A 41 -0.56 20.52 -8.13
N PRO A 42 -1.37 20.53 -9.20
CA PRO A 42 -2.41 19.53 -9.38
C PRO A 42 -1.81 18.17 -9.74
N PHE A 43 -2.51 17.08 -9.41
CA PHE A 43 -2.03 15.72 -9.68
C PHE A 43 -1.75 15.47 -11.17
N GLU A 44 -2.54 16.08 -12.05
CA GLU A 44 -2.44 15.98 -13.51
C GLU A 44 -1.12 16.57 -14.06
N ALA A 45 -0.45 17.46 -13.31
CA ALA A 45 0.87 17.95 -13.69
C ALA A 45 1.95 16.85 -13.63
N LEU A 46 1.68 15.75 -12.91
CA LEU A 46 2.57 14.60 -12.80
C LEU A 46 2.38 13.62 -13.97
N ALA A 47 2.56 14.12 -15.20
CA ALA A 47 2.31 13.39 -16.44
C ALA A 47 3.16 12.11 -16.66
N GLY A 48 4.20 11.90 -15.86
CA GLY A 48 5.00 10.67 -15.86
C GLY A 48 4.38 9.52 -15.07
N ILE A 49 3.32 9.77 -14.28
CA ILE A 49 2.57 8.71 -13.58
C ILE A 49 1.62 8.06 -14.58
N SER A 50 1.89 6.80 -14.89
CA SER A 50 1.14 6.01 -15.88
C SER A 50 0.07 5.11 -15.27
N GLY A 51 0.03 4.95 -13.95
CA GLY A 51 -0.96 4.12 -13.28
C GLY A 51 -0.83 4.11 -11.76
N ILE A 52 -1.97 3.93 -11.09
CA ILE A 52 -2.07 3.76 -9.64
C ILE A 52 -2.84 2.47 -9.39
N GLU A 53 -2.24 1.55 -8.64
CA GLU A 53 -2.80 0.23 -8.37
C GLU A 53 -2.71 -0.08 -6.87
N GLU A 54 -3.66 -0.85 -6.38
CA GLU A 54 -3.66 -1.34 -4.99
C GLU A 54 -3.31 -2.83 -4.98
N PHE A 55 -2.49 -3.25 -4.03
CA PHE A 55 -2.20 -4.67 -3.82
C PHE A 55 -3.45 -5.40 -3.34
N GLY A 56 -3.69 -6.56 -3.94
CA GLY A 56 -4.68 -7.52 -3.46
C GLY A 56 -4.16 -8.35 -2.29
N VAL A 57 -4.97 -9.31 -1.85
CA VAL A 57 -4.61 -10.26 -0.77
C VAL A 57 -3.50 -11.23 -1.22
N ALA A 58 -3.43 -11.52 -2.51
CA ALA A 58 -2.42 -12.42 -3.07
C ALA A 58 -1.08 -11.69 -3.31
N PRO A 59 0.06 -12.36 -3.10
CA PRO A 59 1.36 -11.81 -3.49
C PRO A 59 1.40 -11.43 -4.97
N THR A 60 2.03 -10.30 -5.27
CA THR A 60 2.14 -9.74 -6.61
C THR A 60 3.58 -9.84 -7.11
N THR A 61 3.76 -10.29 -8.36
CA THR A 61 5.07 -10.32 -9.01
C THR A 61 5.26 -9.08 -9.88
N LEU A 62 6.37 -8.37 -9.68
CA LEU A 62 6.77 -7.17 -10.42
C LEU A 62 8.19 -7.39 -10.98
N GLY A 63 8.28 -7.88 -12.22
CA GLY A 63 9.56 -8.31 -12.78
C GLY A 63 10.17 -9.44 -11.93
N ASN A 64 11.38 -9.22 -11.41
CA ASN A 64 12.08 -10.19 -10.56
C ASN A 64 11.69 -10.07 -9.07
N PHE A 65 10.80 -9.14 -8.73
CA PHE A 65 10.36 -8.92 -7.36
C PHE A 65 9.06 -9.66 -7.07
N HIS A 66 9.00 -10.33 -5.92
CA HIS A 66 7.76 -10.84 -5.36
C HIS A 66 7.39 -10.01 -4.14
N VAL A 67 6.20 -9.43 -4.14
CA VAL A 67 5.71 -8.52 -3.12
C VAL A 67 4.54 -9.17 -2.39
N GLY A 68 4.69 -9.38 -1.09
CA GLY A 68 3.62 -9.78 -0.17
C GLY A 68 3.27 -8.66 0.79
N THR A 69 2.03 -8.65 1.28
CA THR A 69 1.53 -7.67 2.24
C THR A 69 1.07 -8.32 3.54
N ILE A 70 1.21 -7.61 4.66
CA ILE A 70 0.69 -8.02 5.96
C ILE A 70 0.04 -6.82 6.68
N ALA A 71 -1.10 -7.02 7.33
CA ALA A 71 -1.70 -5.98 8.17
C ALA A 71 -0.88 -5.80 9.46
N LEU A 72 -0.59 -4.54 9.81
CA LEU A 72 0.13 -4.15 11.01
C LEU A 72 -0.80 -3.62 12.08
N ASN A 73 -0.37 -3.76 13.34
CA ASN A 73 -1.07 -3.22 14.48
C ASN A 73 -0.89 -1.70 14.58
N HIS A 74 -1.78 -0.92 13.96
CA HIS A 74 -1.82 0.54 14.07
C HIS A 74 -3.27 1.05 13.96
N PRO A 75 -3.74 1.93 14.86
CA PRO A 75 -5.00 2.63 14.74
C PRO A 75 -5.12 3.33 13.38
N GLY A 76 -6.23 3.10 12.67
CA GLY A 76 -6.41 3.58 11.28
C GLY A 76 -5.96 2.59 10.20
N GLY A 77 -5.24 1.53 10.60
CA GLY A 77 -4.75 0.47 9.73
C GLY A 77 -3.44 0.82 9.06
N CYS A 78 -2.56 -0.17 8.96
CA CYS A 78 -1.24 -0.03 8.37
C CYS A 78 -0.85 -1.34 7.69
N THR A 79 -0.05 -1.27 6.62
CA THR A 79 0.36 -2.44 5.84
C THR A 79 1.87 -2.52 5.77
N GLY A 80 2.41 -3.67 6.16
CA GLY A 80 3.80 -4.04 5.96
C GLY A 80 3.98 -4.74 4.61
N PHE A 81 5.18 -4.61 4.05
CA PHE A 81 5.55 -5.18 2.77
C PHE A 81 6.74 -6.11 2.93
N ARG A 82 6.66 -7.29 2.33
CA ARG A 82 7.80 -8.18 2.14
C ARG A 82 8.12 -8.22 0.66
N VAL A 83 9.33 -7.81 0.29
CA VAL A 83 9.82 -7.79 -1.08
C VAL A 83 10.99 -8.77 -1.19
N SER A 84 10.89 -9.75 -2.08
CA SER A 84 11.95 -10.72 -2.33
C SER A 84 12.39 -10.71 -3.79
N ALA A 85 13.68 -10.91 -4.03
CA ALA A 85 14.29 -11.07 -5.36
C ALA A 85 15.37 -12.15 -5.29
N GLY A 86 15.13 -13.30 -5.91
CA GLY A 86 16.00 -14.47 -5.75
C GLY A 86 16.06 -14.94 -4.29
N GLU A 87 17.25 -15.05 -3.73
CA GLU A 87 17.48 -15.43 -2.33
C GLU A 87 17.40 -14.25 -1.35
N GLU A 88 17.41 -13.02 -1.86
CA GLU A 88 17.39 -11.80 -1.06
C GLU A 88 15.97 -11.38 -0.70
N THR A 89 15.77 -10.89 0.52
CA THR A 89 14.46 -10.42 1.02
C THR A 89 14.60 -9.22 1.94
N VAL A 90 13.75 -8.21 1.72
CA VAL A 90 13.60 -7.05 2.60
C VAL A 90 12.16 -6.98 3.11
N ALA A 91 12.00 -6.74 4.41
CA ALA A 91 10.73 -6.40 5.01
C ALA A 91 10.69 -4.90 5.35
N TYR A 92 9.66 -4.20 4.89
CA TYR A 92 9.36 -2.83 5.28
C TYR A 92 8.10 -2.84 6.15
N LEU A 93 8.30 -2.56 7.43
CA LEU A 93 7.24 -2.50 8.43
C LEU A 93 7.17 -1.05 8.93
N PRO A 94 6.29 -0.22 8.35
CA PRO A 94 6.05 1.14 8.83
C PRO A 94 5.35 1.11 10.21
N ASP A 95 4.66 2.18 10.56
CA ASP A 95 4.04 2.43 11.86
C ASP A 95 3.39 1.17 12.47
N HIS A 96 3.95 0.75 13.61
CA HIS A 96 3.52 -0.41 14.39
C HIS A 96 3.50 -0.04 15.86
N GLU A 97 2.37 -0.31 16.52
CA GLU A 97 2.16 -0.02 17.93
C GLU A 97 2.27 -1.27 18.79
N SER A 98 2.75 -1.10 20.02
CA SER A 98 2.78 -2.16 21.02
C SER A 98 1.36 -2.66 21.32
N TYR A 99 1.23 -3.97 21.58
CA TYR A 99 -0.05 -4.65 21.81
C TYR A 99 -0.92 -4.09 22.96
N GLN A 100 -0.39 -3.17 23.76
CA GLN A 100 -1.13 -2.52 24.85
C GLN A 100 -2.06 -1.38 24.39
N VAL A 101 -1.89 -0.83 23.17
CA VAL A 101 -2.58 0.40 22.72
C VAL A 101 -3.58 0.20 21.56
N ALA A 102 -3.76 -1.01 21.04
CA ALA A 102 -4.72 -1.24 19.95
C ALA A 102 -6.03 -1.87 20.43
N LEU A 103 -6.99 -1.02 20.84
CA LEU A 103 -8.41 -1.42 20.91
C LEU A 103 -9.20 -0.63 19.87
N VAL A 104 -9.26 -1.17 18.65
CA VAL A 104 -10.40 -1.01 17.74
C VAL A 104 -10.88 -2.42 17.43
N PRO A 105 -12.17 -2.76 17.65
CA PRO A 105 -12.64 -4.12 17.54
C PRO A 105 -12.49 -4.63 16.09
N PRO A 106 -12.11 -5.91 15.91
CA PRO A 106 -11.85 -6.48 14.59
C PRO A 106 -13.17 -6.64 13.84
N ILE A 107 -13.52 -5.70 12.96
CA ILE A 107 -14.76 -5.81 12.18
C ILE A 107 -14.73 -7.00 11.23
N GLU A 108 -13.58 -7.46 10.72
CA GLU A 108 -13.64 -8.60 9.81
C GLU A 108 -12.37 -9.42 9.83
N ARG A 109 -12.51 -10.58 10.48
CA ARG A 109 -11.79 -11.81 10.13
C ARG A 109 -11.66 -11.85 8.61
N LEU A 110 -10.46 -11.55 8.11
CA LEU A 110 -10.04 -12.04 6.80
C LEU A 110 -10.42 -13.52 6.77
N ARG A 111 -11.43 -13.82 5.95
CA ARG A 111 -12.10 -15.10 5.79
C ARG A 111 -11.05 -16.21 5.69
N ARG A 112 -10.76 -16.88 6.79
CA ARG A 112 -10.10 -18.19 6.78
C ARG A 112 -11.12 -19.18 6.19
N PRO A 113 -10.77 -20.00 5.18
CA PRO A 113 -11.60 -21.16 4.85
C PRO A 113 -11.66 -22.07 6.07
N ARG A 114 -12.88 -22.49 6.46
CA ARG A 114 -13.08 -23.50 7.51
C ARG A 114 -12.55 -24.83 6.99
N ASN A 115 -11.31 -25.19 7.35
CA ASN A 115 -10.92 -26.60 7.30
C ASN A 115 -11.55 -27.29 8.51
N GLY A 116 -12.65 -27.99 8.27
CA GLY A 116 -13.25 -28.89 9.22
C GLY A 116 -12.40 -30.15 9.36
N ARG A 117 -11.85 -30.37 10.56
CA ARG A 117 -11.62 -31.70 11.11
C ARG A 117 -11.93 -31.66 12.61
N SER A 118 -12.91 -32.45 12.99
CA SER A 118 -13.29 -32.74 14.38
C SER A 118 -12.23 -33.61 15.04
N PRO A 119 -11.93 -33.45 16.35
CA PRO A 119 -11.18 -34.46 17.09
C PRO A 119 -12.14 -35.53 17.67
N PRO A 120 -11.62 -36.73 18.01
CA PRO A 120 -12.37 -37.74 18.75
C PRO A 120 -12.73 -37.30 20.17
#